data_AF-L7UII8-F1
#
_entry.id   AF-L7UII8-F1
#
_cell.length_a   1.000
_cell.length_b   1.000
_cell.length_c   1.000
_cell.angle_alpha   90.00
_cell.angle_beta   90.00
_cell.angle_gamma   90.00
#
_symmetry.space_group_name_H-M   'P 1'
#
loop_
_entity.id
_entity.type
_entity.pdbx_description
1 polymer ?
#
loop_
_entity_poly.entity_id
_entity_poly.type
_entity_poly.pdbx_seq_one_letter_code
_entity_poly.pdbx_strand_id
1 'polypeptide(L)'
;MGVRYRDDIMAPTRHLIPQAKRFSAGTLTAETALALVKKHARGTFAKSSTARAAKRFIEERAAGARADSDIVFHVGRLALEELTPGRRPRIGLLIVDGDLVVKGRYEDSLDPESVVIVTGSLRARDVITRGFLEVHGDLVATQSLLFLDNDACGEVFGDVRAPFVYTNEHAVKVHGGVEARLVTGDDKHLRSAEKHVFIEETDRRVRELLSPKLLKVFADEVFEDEEGEEADPEAPWIDAIDTEKLTAFIRRGHPALARKSPARRKK
;
A
#
# COMPACT_ATOMS: atom_id res chain seq x y z
N MET A 1 -26.29 24.96 42.79
CA MET A 1 -26.65 23.82 41.91
C MET A 1 -25.37 23.29 41.30
N GLY A 2 -24.86 22.16 41.80
CA GLY A 2 -23.66 21.51 41.28
C GLY A 2 -24.04 20.47 40.23
N VAL A 3 -23.53 20.62 39.02
CA VAL A 3 -23.69 19.62 37.95
C VAL A 3 -22.54 18.62 38.08
N ARG A 4 -22.88 17.39 38.46
CA ARG A 4 -21.97 16.24 38.46
C ARG A 4 -21.73 15.84 37.00
N TYR A 5 -20.49 15.86 36.54
CA TYR A 5 -20.09 15.11 35.34
C TYR A 5 -20.09 13.63 35.69
N ARG A 6 -20.82 12.84 34.90
CA ARG A 6 -20.75 11.38 34.94
C ARG A 6 -19.39 10.95 34.43
N ASP A 7 -18.71 10.15 35.23
CA ASP A 7 -17.61 9.30 34.80
C ASP A 7 -18.13 8.34 33.72
N ASP A 8 -17.94 8.70 32.46
CA ASP A 8 -18.11 7.77 31.35
C ASP A 8 -16.94 6.78 31.39
N ILE A 9 -17.23 5.63 31.99
CA ILE A 9 -16.44 4.41 31.96
C ILE A 9 -16.15 4.09 30.48
N MET A 10 -14.89 4.27 30.07
CA MET A 10 -14.43 3.87 28.74
C MET A 10 -14.71 2.38 28.54
N ALA A 11 -15.54 2.07 27.56
CA ALA A 11 -15.76 0.70 27.11
C ALA A 11 -14.41 0.07 26.71
N PRO A 12 -14.18 -1.23 27.03
CA PRO A 12 -12.94 -1.89 26.68
C PRO A 12 -12.75 -1.88 25.16
N THR A 13 -11.64 -1.28 24.73
CA THR A 13 -11.22 -1.17 23.34
C THR A 13 -11.22 -2.57 22.72
N ARG A 14 -12.20 -2.87 21.84
CA ARG A 14 -12.18 -4.10 21.04
C ARG A 14 -10.82 -4.22 20.38
N HIS A 15 -10.08 -5.27 20.72
CA HIS A 15 -8.75 -5.51 20.15
C HIS A 15 -8.87 -5.65 18.63
N LEU A 16 -8.22 -4.75 17.89
CA LEU A 16 -8.34 -4.69 16.43
C LEU A 16 -7.85 -5.94 15.70
N ILE A 17 -6.95 -6.69 16.33
CA ILE A 17 -6.39 -7.94 15.80
C ILE A 17 -6.51 -8.98 16.91
N PRO A 18 -7.45 -9.94 16.82
CA PRO A 18 -7.62 -10.96 17.84
C PRO A 18 -6.38 -11.85 17.91
N GLN A 19 -6.06 -12.32 19.13
CA GLN A 19 -4.98 -13.29 19.38
C GLN A 19 -3.54 -12.81 19.03
N ALA A 20 -3.36 -11.56 18.63
CA ALA A 20 -2.02 -11.01 18.40
C ALA A 20 -1.29 -10.72 19.71
N LYS A 21 0.03 -10.93 19.69
CA LYS A 21 0.93 -10.40 20.71
C LYS A 21 1.20 -8.92 20.41
N ARG A 22 1.25 -8.10 21.46
CA ARG A 22 1.28 -6.64 21.37
C ARG A 22 2.21 -6.06 22.41
N PHE A 23 2.95 -5.03 22.02
CA PHE A 23 3.81 -4.29 22.94
C PHE A 23 2.99 -3.50 23.96
N SER A 24 1.92 -2.83 23.51
CA SER A 24 1.00 -2.08 24.38
C SER A 24 0.30 -2.94 25.44
N ALA A 25 0.12 -4.24 25.19
CA ALA A 25 -0.48 -5.20 26.11
C ALA A 25 0.55 -5.94 26.98
N GLY A 26 1.84 -5.62 26.87
CA GLY A 26 2.93 -6.28 27.60
C GLY A 26 3.19 -7.74 27.18
N THR A 27 2.55 -8.22 26.11
CA THR A 27 2.77 -9.59 25.58
C THR A 27 3.94 -9.65 24.59
N LEU A 28 4.47 -8.49 24.19
CA LEU A 28 5.77 -8.31 23.54
C LEU A 28 6.63 -7.35 24.37
N THR A 29 7.91 -7.66 24.47
CA THR A 29 8.97 -6.76 24.92
C THR A 29 9.81 -6.30 23.72
N ALA A 30 10.64 -5.26 23.90
CA ALA A 30 11.55 -4.79 22.86
C ALA A 30 12.49 -5.90 22.38
N GLU A 31 13.03 -6.70 23.30
CA GLU A 31 13.89 -7.85 23.00
C GLU A 31 13.17 -8.89 22.15
N THR A 32 11.94 -9.28 22.52
CA THR A 32 11.17 -10.24 21.73
C THR A 32 10.77 -9.69 20.37
N ALA A 33 10.44 -8.40 20.26
CA ALA A 33 10.13 -7.75 18.99
C ALA A 33 11.36 -7.72 18.06
N LEU A 34 12.54 -7.39 18.58
CA LEU A 34 13.79 -7.43 17.82
C LEU A 34 14.13 -8.86 17.35
N ALA A 35 13.91 -9.86 18.21
CA ALA A 35 14.09 -11.26 17.83
C ALA A 35 13.14 -11.68 16.71
N LEU A 36 11.89 -11.21 16.74
CA LEU A 36 10.92 -11.43 15.65
C LEU A 36 11.35 -10.77 14.35
N VAL A 37 11.78 -9.50 14.37
CA VAL A 37 12.32 -8.83 13.17
C VAL A 37 13.51 -9.61 12.61
N LYS A 38 14.46 -10.03 13.46
CA LYS A 38 15.62 -10.82 13.03
C LYS A 38 15.22 -12.17 12.40
N LYS A 39 14.16 -12.81 12.92
CA LYS A 39 13.67 -14.10 12.42
C LYS A 39 12.91 -13.95 11.11
N HIS A 40 12.12 -12.88 10.95
CA HIS A 40 11.10 -12.76 9.91
C HIS A 40 11.44 -11.76 8.81
N ALA A 41 12.31 -10.78 9.03
CA ALA A 41 12.77 -9.93 7.93
C ALA A 41 13.87 -10.66 7.14
N ARG A 42 13.69 -10.75 5.83
CA ARG A 42 14.61 -11.37 4.86
C ARG A 42 15.03 -10.40 3.77
N GLY A 43 14.34 -9.27 3.64
CA GLY A 43 14.62 -8.29 2.61
C GLY A 43 16.10 -7.87 2.63
N THR A 44 16.71 -7.82 1.46
CA THR A 44 18.09 -7.33 1.30
C THR A 44 18.16 -6.21 0.26
N PHE A 45 17.06 -5.94 -0.43
CA PHE A 45 16.96 -4.83 -1.35
C PHE A 45 17.13 -3.51 -0.60
N ALA A 46 17.96 -2.63 -1.15
CA ALA A 46 18.46 -1.42 -0.48
C ALA A 46 19.07 -1.65 0.93
N LYS A 47 19.59 -2.86 1.22
CA LYS A 47 20.13 -3.30 2.52
C LYS A 47 19.16 -3.05 3.69
N SER A 48 17.89 -3.37 3.44
CA SER A 48 16.76 -3.57 4.35
C SER A 48 16.31 -2.33 5.14
N SER A 49 15.90 -1.30 4.41
CA SER A 49 15.01 -0.22 4.90
C SER A 49 13.90 -0.74 5.82
N THR A 50 13.20 -1.82 5.47
CA THR A 50 12.13 -2.42 6.29
C THR A 50 12.65 -2.94 7.64
N ALA A 51 13.66 -3.81 7.65
CA ALA A 51 14.21 -4.35 8.90
C ALA A 51 14.88 -3.26 9.75
N ARG A 52 15.57 -2.30 9.13
CA ARG A 52 16.21 -1.16 9.78
C ARG A 52 15.18 -0.21 10.38
N ALA A 53 14.10 0.09 9.65
CA ALA A 53 13.00 0.92 10.13
C ALA A 53 12.25 0.22 11.26
N ALA A 54 11.96 -1.09 11.13
CA ALA A 54 11.36 -1.88 12.20
C ALA A 54 12.22 -1.83 13.47
N LYS A 55 13.54 -2.05 13.35
CA LYS A 55 14.48 -1.97 14.48
C LYS A 55 14.46 -0.59 15.13
N ARG A 56 14.59 0.47 14.32
CA ARG A 56 14.55 1.87 14.80
C ARG A 56 13.24 2.18 15.50
N PHE A 57 12.10 1.78 14.93
CA PHE A 57 10.79 1.98 15.53
C PHE A 57 10.65 1.25 16.88
N ILE A 58 11.17 0.03 17.00
CA ILE A 58 11.18 -0.71 18.29
C ILE A 58 11.98 0.05 19.35
N GLU A 59 13.16 0.56 19.00
CA GLU A 59 14.02 1.34 19.92
C GLU A 59 13.33 2.64 20.36
N GLU A 60 12.77 3.41 19.41
CA GLU A 60 12.01 4.63 19.71
C GLU A 60 10.77 4.35 20.58
N ARG A 61 10.06 3.25 20.31
CA ARG A 61 8.88 2.84 21.06
C ARG A 61 9.22 2.41 22.49
N ALA A 62 10.35 1.73 22.68
CA ALA A 62 10.84 1.32 23.99
C ALA A 62 11.34 2.53 24.82
N ALA A 63 11.91 3.54 24.16
CA ALA A 63 12.33 4.80 24.78
C ALA A 63 11.16 5.77 25.07
N GLY A 64 9.94 5.45 24.62
CA GLY A 64 8.72 6.23 24.87
C GLY A 64 8.37 7.27 23.80
N ALA A 65 9.18 7.44 22.75
CA ALA A 65 9.00 8.49 21.73
C ALA A 65 7.79 8.26 20.80
N ARG A 66 7.23 7.04 20.75
CA ARG A 66 6.08 6.65 19.91
C ARG A 66 4.96 5.94 20.70
N ALA A 67 4.65 6.43 21.89
CA ALA A 67 3.80 5.71 22.85
C ALA A 67 2.37 5.38 22.35
N ASP A 68 1.84 6.15 21.39
CA ASP A 68 0.52 5.96 20.79
C ASP A 68 0.49 4.97 19.62
N SER A 69 1.65 4.45 19.22
CA SER A 69 1.81 3.45 18.17
C SER A 69 2.23 2.09 18.74
N ASP A 70 1.71 1.00 18.16
CA ASP A 70 1.90 -0.35 18.67
C ASP A 70 2.80 -1.20 17.78
N ILE A 71 3.40 -2.23 18.39
CA ILE A 71 4.08 -3.33 17.70
C ILE A 71 3.20 -4.55 17.84
N VAL A 72 2.81 -5.14 16.71
CA VAL A 72 1.85 -6.23 16.65
C VAL A 72 2.47 -7.44 15.94
N PHE A 73 2.36 -8.60 16.58
CA PHE A 73 2.76 -9.88 16.00
C PHE A 73 1.59 -10.85 15.98
N HIS A 74 1.30 -11.42 14.81
CA HIS A 74 0.22 -12.37 14.60
C HIS A 74 0.74 -13.65 13.93
N VAL A 75 0.26 -14.81 14.35
CA VAL A 75 0.61 -16.11 13.76
C VAL A 75 -0.56 -16.66 12.97
N GLY A 76 -0.28 -17.18 11.78
CA GLY A 76 -1.29 -17.69 10.87
C GLY A 76 -1.99 -16.59 10.07
N ARG A 77 -3.10 -16.94 9.44
CA ARG A 77 -3.83 -16.05 8.53
C ARG A 77 -4.49 -14.90 9.30
N LEU A 78 -4.13 -13.67 8.96
CA LEU A 78 -4.76 -12.45 9.46
C LEU A 78 -5.72 -11.88 8.40
N ALA A 79 -6.98 -11.65 8.78
CA ALA A 79 -7.97 -11.01 7.92
C ALA A 79 -8.43 -9.67 8.51
N LEU A 80 -8.37 -8.61 7.72
CA LEU A 80 -8.76 -7.24 8.08
C LEU A 80 -9.71 -6.66 7.02
N GLU A 81 -10.54 -5.70 7.42
CA GLU A 81 -11.36 -4.94 6.46
C GLU A 81 -10.51 -3.93 5.69
N GLU A 82 -9.72 -3.11 6.39
CA GLU A 82 -8.74 -2.19 5.83
C GLU A 82 -7.49 -2.20 6.71
N LEU A 83 -6.35 -1.82 6.14
CA LEU A 83 -5.11 -1.65 6.88
C LEU A 83 -4.40 -0.38 6.40
N THR A 84 -4.29 0.60 7.30
CA THR A 84 -3.47 1.79 7.10
C THR A 84 -2.56 1.97 8.33
N PRO A 85 -1.35 1.38 8.33
CA PRO A 85 -0.40 1.54 9.42
C PRO A 85 -0.10 3.03 9.68
N GLY A 86 0.24 3.38 10.92
CA GLY A 86 0.43 4.79 11.34
C GLY A 86 -0.85 5.63 11.47
N ARG A 87 -2.03 5.13 11.04
CA ARG A 87 -3.35 5.74 11.36
C ARG A 87 -4.06 4.98 12.46
N ARG A 88 -4.97 5.67 13.19
CA ARG A 88 -5.64 5.12 14.38
C ARG A 88 -6.39 3.81 14.11
N PRO A 89 -6.20 2.76 14.94
CA PRO A 89 -5.16 2.64 15.96
C PRO A 89 -3.78 2.51 15.31
N ARG A 90 -2.82 3.34 15.73
CA ARG A 90 -1.52 3.41 15.07
C ARG A 90 -0.78 2.10 15.30
N ILE A 91 -0.52 1.38 14.22
CA ILE A 91 0.38 0.22 14.21
C ILE A 91 1.63 0.68 13.46
N GLY A 92 2.74 0.80 14.17
CA GLY A 92 4.01 1.22 13.57
C GLY A 92 4.83 0.05 13.05
N LEU A 93 4.62 -1.14 13.62
CA LEU A 93 5.18 -2.39 13.14
C LEU A 93 4.15 -3.51 13.23
N LEU A 94 3.81 -4.11 12.08
CA LEU A 94 3.01 -5.33 11.98
C LEU A 94 3.87 -6.46 11.40
N ILE A 95 3.97 -7.57 12.12
CA ILE A 95 4.57 -8.81 11.64
C ILE A 95 3.49 -9.89 11.61
N VAL A 96 3.22 -10.44 10.43
CA VAL A 96 2.31 -11.58 10.22
C VAL A 96 3.14 -12.80 9.84
N ASP A 97 3.22 -13.77 10.75
CA ASP A 97 3.82 -15.08 10.48
C ASP A 97 2.78 -15.99 9.78
N GLY A 98 2.49 -15.67 8.52
CA GLY A 98 1.45 -16.27 7.70
C GLY A 98 0.92 -15.31 6.64
N ASP A 99 -0.30 -15.56 6.17
CA ASP A 99 -0.95 -14.74 5.14
C ASP A 99 -1.67 -13.52 5.72
N LEU A 100 -1.63 -12.41 4.99
CA LEU A 100 -2.41 -11.21 5.27
C LEU A 100 -3.48 -11.01 4.19
N VAL A 101 -4.74 -10.94 4.60
CA VAL A 101 -5.87 -10.65 3.72
C VAL A 101 -6.55 -9.36 4.18
N VAL A 102 -6.52 -8.33 3.35
CA VAL A 102 -7.20 -7.06 3.57
C VAL A 102 -8.37 -6.97 2.58
N LYS A 103 -9.62 -7.02 3.03
CA LYS A 103 -10.78 -7.07 2.11
C LYS A 103 -10.90 -5.80 1.25
N GLY A 104 -10.53 -4.67 1.83
CA GLY A 104 -10.47 -3.36 1.20
C GLY A 104 -9.02 -3.00 0.87
N ARG A 105 -8.56 -1.86 1.39
CA ARG A 105 -7.28 -1.27 1.01
C ARG A 105 -6.19 -1.57 2.03
N TYR A 106 -5.03 -1.97 1.53
CA TYR A 106 -3.74 -1.81 2.21
C TYR A 106 -3.12 -0.48 1.78
N GLU A 107 -2.68 0.33 2.74
CA GLU A 107 -2.00 1.59 2.47
C GLU A 107 -0.97 1.92 3.56
N ASP A 108 0.32 1.97 3.22
CA ASP A 108 1.35 2.48 4.12
C ASP A 108 1.78 3.91 3.75
N SER A 109 2.82 4.43 4.41
CA SER A 109 3.29 5.81 4.25
C SER A 109 4.81 5.88 4.23
N LEU A 110 5.36 7.07 3.99
CA LEU A 110 6.79 7.33 4.19
C LEU A 110 7.19 7.49 5.67
N ASP A 111 6.23 7.44 6.61
CA ASP A 111 6.56 7.42 8.03
C ASP A 111 7.09 6.02 8.40
N PRO A 112 8.28 5.90 9.03
CA PRO A 112 8.76 4.64 9.58
C PRO A 112 7.83 4.00 10.62
N GLU A 113 6.77 4.68 11.07
CA GLU A 113 5.62 4.08 11.76
C GLU A 113 4.61 3.39 10.82
N SER A 114 5.08 2.72 9.78
CA SER A 114 4.18 2.00 8.88
C SER A 114 4.73 0.67 8.35
N VAL A 115 5.63 0.05 9.12
CA VAL A 115 6.33 -1.16 8.69
C VAL A 115 5.44 -2.39 8.77
N VAL A 116 5.37 -3.13 7.66
CA VAL A 116 4.61 -4.37 7.54
C VAL A 116 5.49 -5.48 6.95
N ILE A 117 5.58 -6.59 7.67
CA ILE A 117 6.28 -7.81 7.25
C ILE A 117 5.28 -8.97 7.23
N VAL A 118 5.11 -9.61 6.07
CA VAL A 118 4.21 -10.76 5.86
C VAL A 118 5.04 -11.94 5.36
N THR A 119 5.10 -13.02 6.15
CA THR A 119 5.89 -14.22 5.77
C THR A 119 5.17 -15.16 4.80
N GLY A 120 3.87 -14.95 4.59
CA GLY A 120 3.07 -15.57 3.54
C GLY A 120 2.76 -14.57 2.42
N SER A 121 1.57 -14.70 1.85
CA SER A 121 1.07 -13.81 0.79
C SER A 121 0.26 -12.65 1.36
N LEU A 122 0.30 -11.51 0.68
CA LEU A 122 -0.60 -10.37 0.94
C LEU A 122 -1.66 -10.31 -0.16
N ARG A 123 -2.93 -10.28 0.23
CA ARG A 123 -4.06 -10.11 -0.68
C ARG A 123 -4.86 -8.89 -0.27
N ALA A 124 -5.09 -7.96 -1.19
CA ALA A 124 -5.95 -6.81 -0.95
C ALA A 124 -6.85 -6.48 -2.14
N ARG A 125 -7.85 -5.61 -1.94
CA ARG A 125 -8.58 -5.00 -3.05
C ARG A 125 -7.67 -4.02 -3.79
N ASP A 126 -7.13 -3.08 -3.04
CA ASP A 126 -6.17 -2.07 -3.47
C ASP A 126 -4.93 -2.14 -2.57
N VAL A 127 -3.75 -1.98 -3.15
CA VAL A 127 -2.48 -1.86 -2.44
C VAL A 127 -1.85 -0.53 -2.83
N ILE A 128 -1.56 0.32 -1.86
CA ILE A 128 -0.82 1.57 -2.07
C ILE A 128 0.37 1.51 -1.12
N THR A 129 1.57 1.41 -1.66
CA THR A 129 2.79 1.26 -0.85
C THR A 129 3.82 2.32 -1.21
N ARG A 130 4.45 2.87 -0.17
CA ARG A 130 5.59 3.78 -0.19
C ARG A 130 6.87 3.14 0.36
N GLY A 131 6.84 1.84 0.62
CA GLY A 131 8.04 1.00 0.65
C GLY A 131 8.38 0.35 1.98
N PHE A 132 7.64 0.62 3.05
CA PHE A 132 7.79 -0.13 4.29
C PHE A 132 7.03 -1.47 4.30
N LEU A 133 7.03 -2.15 3.15
CA LEU A 133 6.34 -3.42 2.93
C LEU A 133 7.32 -4.52 2.51
N GLU A 134 7.30 -5.62 3.24
CA GLU A 134 7.99 -6.86 2.87
C GLU A 134 7.00 -8.04 2.82
N VAL A 135 6.93 -8.73 1.68
CA VAL A 135 6.04 -9.87 1.46
C VAL A 135 6.83 -11.06 0.94
N HIS A 136 6.84 -12.18 1.66
CA HIS A 136 7.64 -13.35 1.30
C HIS A 136 6.98 -14.26 0.27
N GLY A 137 5.65 -14.21 0.15
CA GLY A 137 4.87 -14.86 -0.88
C GLY A 137 4.43 -13.88 -1.96
N ASP A 138 3.23 -14.13 -2.50
CA ASP A 138 2.66 -13.31 -3.56
C ASP A 138 2.02 -12.03 -3.00
N LEU A 139 2.11 -10.95 -3.78
CA LEU A 139 1.37 -9.71 -3.56
C LEU A 139 0.25 -9.60 -4.60
N VAL A 140 -0.99 -9.78 -4.16
CA VAL A 140 -2.16 -9.84 -5.04
C VAL A 140 -3.12 -8.70 -4.72
N ALA A 141 -3.35 -7.80 -5.68
CA ALA A 141 -4.39 -6.79 -5.61
C ALA A 141 -5.51 -7.13 -6.61
N THR A 142 -6.76 -7.17 -6.15
CA THR A 142 -7.89 -7.50 -7.06
C THR A 142 -8.30 -6.34 -7.98
N GLN A 143 -7.87 -5.10 -7.68
CA GLN A 143 -8.15 -3.92 -8.49
C GLN A 143 -6.87 -3.18 -8.89
N SER A 144 -6.16 -2.61 -7.91
CA SER A 144 -5.08 -1.65 -8.17
C SER A 144 -3.89 -1.88 -7.23
N LEU A 145 -2.69 -1.75 -7.76
CA LEU A 145 -1.45 -1.76 -7.00
C LEU A 145 -0.62 -0.55 -7.40
N LEU A 146 -0.31 0.31 -6.42
CA LEU A 146 0.53 1.48 -6.61
C LEU A 146 1.80 1.35 -5.77
N PHE A 147 2.96 1.42 -6.42
CA PHE A 147 4.26 1.67 -5.80
C PHE A 147 4.58 3.16 -5.99
N LEU A 148 4.48 3.97 -4.94
CA LEU A 148 4.60 5.42 -5.01
C LEU A 148 5.67 5.90 -4.04
N ASP A 149 6.57 6.78 -4.46
CA ASP A 149 7.61 7.37 -3.60
C ASP A 149 8.27 6.27 -2.74
N ASN A 150 8.70 5.18 -3.38
CA ASN A 150 9.05 3.93 -2.70
C ASN A 150 10.46 4.02 -2.10
N ASP A 151 10.77 5.10 -1.37
CA ASP A 151 12.06 5.44 -0.78
C ASP A 151 12.56 4.33 0.14
N ALA A 152 11.61 3.74 0.87
CA ALA A 152 11.84 2.59 1.72
C ALA A 152 11.95 1.27 0.95
N CYS A 153 11.99 1.28 -0.38
CA CYS A 153 12.39 0.17 -1.24
C CYS A 153 11.73 -1.17 -0.88
N GLY A 154 10.39 -1.22 -0.93
CA GLY A 154 9.62 -2.44 -0.65
C GLY A 154 10.09 -3.66 -1.45
N GLU A 155 9.84 -4.85 -0.90
CA GLU A 155 10.35 -6.11 -1.46
C GLU A 155 9.29 -7.21 -1.42
N VAL A 156 9.04 -7.82 -2.58
CA VAL A 156 8.10 -8.93 -2.78
C VAL A 156 8.88 -10.12 -3.32
N PHE A 157 8.89 -11.22 -2.58
CA PHE A 157 9.66 -12.41 -2.94
C PHE A 157 8.92 -13.35 -3.90
N GLY A 158 7.58 -13.30 -3.93
CA GLY A 158 6.76 -14.03 -4.90
C GLY A 158 6.37 -13.18 -6.11
N ASP A 159 5.23 -13.53 -6.69
CA ASP A 159 4.66 -12.80 -7.83
C ASP A 159 3.88 -11.56 -7.39
N VAL A 160 3.86 -10.54 -8.24
CA VAL A 160 2.91 -9.43 -8.15
C VAL A 160 1.79 -9.65 -9.16
N ARG A 161 0.54 -9.65 -8.69
CA ARG A 161 -0.64 -9.81 -9.56
C ARG A 161 -1.68 -8.72 -9.28
N ALA A 162 -1.96 -7.89 -10.27
CA ALA A 162 -3.00 -6.88 -10.18
C ALA A 162 -3.51 -6.49 -11.57
N PRO A 163 -4.80 -6.18 -11.76
CA PRO A 163 -5.26 -5.65 -13.04
C PRO A 163 -4.47 -4.40 -13.47
N PHE A 164 -4.20 -3.50 -12.54
CA PHE A 164 -3.46 -2.25 -12.73
C PHE A 164 -2.27 -2.18 -11.78
N VAL A 165 -1.09 -1.97 -12.33
CA VAL A 165 0.14 -1.65 -11.59
C VAL A 165 0.62 -0.29 -12.04
N TYR A 166 0.84 0.60 -11.07
CA TYR A 166 1.43 1.91 -11.30
C TYR A 166 2.69 2.04 -10.46
N THR A 167 3.75 2.57 -11.05
CA THR A 167 5.03 2.81 -10.38
C THR A 167 5.44 4.26 -10.55
N ASN A 168 5.86 4.90 -9.47
CA ASN A 168 6.43 6.23 -9.50
C ASN A 168 7.47 6.33 -8.39
N GLU A 169 8.62 6.91 -8.73
CA GLU A 169 9.75 7.21 -7.85
C GLU A 169 10.27 6.07 -6.94
N HIS A 170 11.58 5.81 -7.03
CA HIS A 170 12.31 4.79 -6.28
C HIS A 170 11.88 3.34 -6.54
N ALA A 171 12.87 2.45 -6.53
CA ALA A 171 12.65 1.10 -6.97
C ALA A 171 11.90 0.26 -5.93
N VAL A 172 11.02 -0.63 -6.39
CA VAL A 172 10.55 -1.82 -5.68
C VAL A 172 11.25 -3.05 -6.26
N LYS A 173 11.57 -4.03 -5.42
CA LYS A 173 12.08 -5.32 -5.87
C LYS A 173 10.98 -6.37 -5.86
N VAL A 174 10.76 -6.97 -7.03
CA VAL A 174 9.92 -8.16 -7.20
C VAL A 174 10.84 -9.30 -7.64
N HIS A 175 10.83 -10.40 -6.89
CA HIS A 175 11.67 -11.57 -7.22
C HIS A 175 10.97 -12.55 -8.16
N GLY A 176 9.64 -12.58 -8.16
CA GLY A 176 8.85 -13.30 -9.16
C GLY A 176 8.53 -12.49 -10.41
N GLY A 177 7.39 -12.82 -11.02
CA GLY A 177 6.83 -12.11 -12.17
C GLY A 177 5.86 -11.00 -11.79
N VAL A 178 5.55 -10.14 -12.76
CA VAL A 178 4.50 -9.12 -12.66
C VAL A 178 3.42 -9.44 -13.68
N GLU A 179 2.25 -9.87 -13.20
CA GLU A 179 1.07 -10.14 -14.01
C GLU A 179 0.07 -9.00 -13.88
N ALA A 180 -0.06 -8.20 -14.94
CA ALA A 180 -1.03 -7.11 -15.00
C ALA A 180 -1.61 -6.91 -16.39
N ARG A 181 -2.79 -6.29 -16.44
CA ARG A 181 -3.37 -5.83 -17.71
C ARG A 181 -2.73 -4.52 -18.18
N LEU A 182 -2.32 -3.69 -17.23
CA LEU A 182 -1.58 -2.46 -17.48
C LEU A 182 -0.53 -2.29 -16.38
N VAL A 183 0.72 -2.15 -16.80
CA VAL A 183 1.83 -1.61 -16.00
C VAL A 183 2.24 -0.29 -16.66
N THR A 184 2.22 0.81 -15.91
CA THR A 184 2.54 2.17 -16.39
C THR A 184 3.16 3.02 -15.28
N GLY A 185 3.69 4.19 -15.63
CA GLY A 185 4.39 5.10 -14.70
C GLY A 185 5.87 5.13 -15.03
N ASP A 186 6.73 4.65 -14.12
CA ASP A 186 8.18 4.53 -14.36
C ASP A 186 8.67 3.07 -14.30
N ASP A 187 9.02 2.52 -15.46
CA ASP A 187 9.51 1.14 -15.65
C ASP A 187 10.80 0.86 -14.85
N LYS A 188 11.67 1.86 -14.70
CA LYS A 188 12.97 1.70 -14.03
C LYS A 188 12.83 1.39 -12.53
N HIS A 189 11.66 1.70 -11.98
CA HIS A 189 11.34 1.52 -10.58
C HIS A 189 10.69 0.17 -10.28
N LEU A 190 10.36 -0.65 -11.28
CA LEU A 190 9.85 -2.01 -11.06
C LEU A 190 10.90 -3.07 -11.42
N ARG A 191 11.71 -3.48 -10.42
CA ARG A 191 12.77 -4.47 -10.65
C ARG A 191 12.24 -5.89 -10.47
N SER A 192 11.57 -6.42 -11.48
CA SER A 192 11.14 -7.84 -11.53
C SER A 192 12.24 -8.76 -12.06
N ALA A 193 12.21 -10.06 -11.71
CA ALA A 193 13.11 -11.05 -12.29
C ALA A 193 12.68 -11.43 -13.72
N GLU A 194 11.36 -11.53 -13.94
CA GLU A 194 10.79 -11.77 -15.26
C GLU A 194 10.47 -10.45 -15.96
N LYS A 195 10.55 -10.44 -17.30
CA LYS A 195 10.12 -9.28 -18.08
C LYS A 195 8.60 -9.12 -17.98
N HIS A 196 8.15 -7.89 -17.87
CA HIS A 196 6.74 -7.53 -17.91
C HIS A 196 6.46 -6.57 -19.06
N VAL A 197 5.20 -6.45 -19.47
CA VAL A 197 4.79 -5.50 -20.51
C VAL A 197 4.50 -4.16 -19.86
N PHE A 198 5.43 -3.24 -20.02
CA PHE A 198 5.28 -1.85 -19.62
C PHE A 198 4.73 -1.02 -20.79
N ILE A 199 3.83 -0.09 -20.47
CA ILE A 199 3.33 0.91 -21.41
C ILE A 199 3.59 2.27 -20.75
N GLU A 200 4.30 3.15 -21.45
CA GLU A 200 4.57 4.51 -20.97
C GLU A 200 3.27 5.27 -20.73
N GLU A 201 3.21 6.09 -19.68
CA GLU A 201 1.97 6.78 -19.29
C GLU A 201 1.45 7.75 -20.35
N THR A 202 2.35 8.25 -21.20
CA THR A 202 2.09 9.07 -22.38
C THR A 202 1.75 8.25 -23.63
N ASP A 203 1.55 6.94 -23.54
CA ASP A 203 1.06 6.15 -24.66
C ASP A 203 -0.46 6.20 -24.72
N ARG A 204 -1.03 6.45 -25.91
CA ARG A 204 -2.49 6.46 -26.14
C ARG A 204 -3.18 5.18 -25.65
N ARG A 205 -2.52 4.03 -25.69
CA ARG A 205 -3.05 2.74 -25.19
C ARG A 205 -3.37 2.79 -23.70
N VAL A 206 -2.64 3.59 -22.91
CA VAL A 206 -2.95 3.82 -21.49
C VAL A 206 -4.32 4.46 -21.35
N ARG A 207 -4.59 5.54 -22.09
CA ARG A 207 -5.90 6.22 -22.11
C ARG A 207 -7.04 5.26 -22.45
N GLU A 208 -6.85 4.37 -23.42
CA GLU A 208 -7.87 3.39 -23.83
C GLU A 208 -8.17 2.34 -22.75
N LEU A 209 -7.22 2.10 -21.83
CA LEU A 209 -7.35 1.13 -20.74
C LEU A 209 -7.86 1.75 -19.44
N LEU A 210 -7.60 3.03 -19.20
CA LEU A 210 -8.06 3.77 -18.01
C LEU A 210 -9.58 3.96 -18.00
N SER A 211 -10.15 4.06 -16.81
CA SER A 211 -11.58 4.28 -16.65
C SER A 211 -11.96 5.70 -17.09
N PRO A 212 -13.11 5.90 -17.77
CA PRO A 212 -13.58 7.24 -18.15
C PRO A 212 -13.72 8.19 -16.96
N LYS A 213 -14.05 7.67 -15.77
CA LYS A 213 -14.14 8.45 -14.54
C LYS A 213 -12.79 8.97 -14.07
N LEU A 214 -11.74 8.16 -14.19
CA LEU A 214 -10.38 8.57 -13.84
C LEU A 214 -9.85 9.59 -14.86
N LEU A 215 -10.08 9.36 -16.16
CA LEU A 215 -9.72 10.32 -17.19
C LEU A 215 -10.38 11.68 -16.98
N LYS A 216 -11.66 11.70 -16.58
CA LYS A 216 -12.34 12.95 -16.21
C LYS A 216 -11.66 13.65 -15.03
N VAL A 217 -11.27 12.91 -13.99
CA VAL A 217 -10.55 13.48 -12.84
C VAL A 217 -9.23 14.15 -13.26
N PHE A 218 -8.54 13.59 -14.26
CA PHE A 218 -7.35 14.24 -14.79
C PHE A 218 -7.69 15.46 -15.66
N ALA A 219 -8.72 15.38 -16.51
CA ALA A 219 -9.10 16.45 -17.43
C ALA A 219 -9.68 17.69 -16.72
N ASP A 220 -10.39 17.51 -15.60
CA ASP A 220 -11.06 18.59 -14.85
C ASP A 220 -10.07 19.66 -14.29
N GLU A 221 -8.74 19.51 -14.44
CA GLU A 221 -7.73 20.50 -14.03
C GLU A 221 -6.74 20.92 -15.13
N VAL A 222 -6.86 20.43 -16.38
CA VAL A 222 -5.85 20.73 -17.42
C VAL A 222 -5.97 22.18 -17.97
N PHE A 223 -6.96 22.98 -17.60
CA PHE A 223 -7.16 24.30 -18.26
C PHE A 223 -7.68 25.41 -17.33
N GLU A 224 -6.75 26.18 -16.78
CA GLU A 224 -6.69 27.65 -16.93
C GLU A 224 -5.18 27.95 -17.08
N ASP A 225 -4.67 28.03 -18.31
CA ASP A 225 -3.40 28.71 -18.53
C ASP A 225 -3.61 30.21 -18.26
N GLU A 226 -2.55 30.93 -17.90
CA GLU A 226 -2.63 32.38 -17.61
C GLU A 226 -3.14 33.24 -18.80
N GLU A 227 -3.40 32.64 -19.96
CA GLU A 227 -3.93 33.27 -21.17
C GLU A 227 -5.38 32.88 -21.54
N GLY A 228 -6.01 31.94 -20.82
CA GLY A 228 -7.45 31.66 -20.94
C GLY A 228 -7.87 31.00 -22.26
N GLU A 229 -7.01 30.19 -22.88
CA GLU A 229 -7.41 29.38 -24.03
C GLU A 229 -8.12 28.09 -23.54
N GLU A 230 -9.37 27.90 -23.98
CA GLU A 230 -10.09 26.66 -23.74
C GLU A 230 -9.34 25.49 -24.37
N ALA A 231 -9.06 24.49 -23.55
CA ALA A 231 -8.77 23.13 -23.96
C ALA A 231 -9.44 22.73 -25.27
N ASP A 232 -8.70 22.13 -26.20
CA ASP A 232 -9.36 21.31 -27.21
C ASP A 232 -10.05 20.13 -26.49
N PRO A 233 -11.40 20.06 -26.49
CA PRO A 233 -12.15 19.00 -25.82
C PRO A 233 -11.90 17.61 -26.43
N GLU A 234 -11.31 17.54 -27.63
CA GLU A 234 -10.88 16.28 -28.26
C GLU A 234 -9.44 15.87 -27.89
N ALA A 235 -8.63 16.80 -27.35
CA ALA A 235 -7.26 16.58 -26.92
C ALA A 235 -6.97 16.90 -25.44
N PRO A 236 -7.76 16.39 -24.46
CA PRO A 236 -7.33 16.39 -23.06
C PRO A 236 -6.23 15.34 -22.91
N TRP A 237 -5.00 15.75 -23.24
CA TRP A 237 -3.83 14.93 -23.07
C TRP A 237 -3.30 15.12 -21.64
N ILE A 238 -2.99 14.01 -20.98
CA ILE A 238 -2.27 14.04 -19.71
C ILE A 238 -0.78 13.94 -20.06
N ASP A 239 -0.04 15.03 -19.90
CA ASP A 239 1.42 15.00 -20.06
C ASP A 239 2.09 14.07 -19.03
N ALA A 240 1.43 13.86 -17.89
CA ALA A 240 1.79 12.90 -16.86
C ALA A 240 0.56 12.48 -16.05
N ILE A 241 0.62 11.31 -15.40
CA ILE A 241 -0.40 10.92 -14.42
C ILE A 241 -0.12 11.62 -13.08
N ASP A 242 -1.06 12.45 -12.63
CA ASP A 242 -1.04 13.03 -11.29
C ASP A 242 -1.25 11.92 -10.23
N THR A 243 -0.18 11.60 -9.50
CA THR A 243 -0.15 10.50 -8.53
C THR A 243 -1.06 10.76 -7.34
N GLU A 244 -1.25 12.02 -6.93
CA GLU A 244 -2.14 12.39 -5.82
C GLU A 244 -3.60 12.17 -6.21
N LYS A 245 -4.00 12.60 -7.42
CA LYS A 245 -5.35 12.38 -7.96
C LYS A 245 -5.62 10.90 -8.17
N LEU A 246 -4.67 10.15 -8.75
CA LEU A 246 -4.78 8.71 -8.91
C LEU A 246 -4.99 8.02 -7.56
N THR A 247 -4.17 8.37 -6.57
CA THR A 247 -4.26 7.84 -5.21
C THR A 247 -5.61 8.18 -4.57
N ALA A 248 -6.07 9.43 -4.66
CA ALA A 248 -7.35 9.87 -4.13
C ALA A 248 -8.54 9.17 -4.82
N PHE A 249 -8.44 8.89 -6.12
CA PHE A 249 -9.44 8.14 -6.86
C PHE A 249 -9.52 6.68 -6.40
N ILE A 250 -8.38 6.01 -6.23
CA ILE A 250 -8.31 4.62 -5.73
C ILE A 250 -8.72 4.53 -4.25
N ARG A 251 -8.37 5.53 -3.42
CA ARG A 251 -8.84 5.60 -2.02
C ARG A 251 -10.37 5.63 -1.90
N ARG A 252 -11.08 6.17 -2.90
CA ARG A 252 -12.55 6.16 -3.01
C ARG A 252 -13.12 4.82 -3.49
N GLY A 253 -12.28 3.80 -3.73
CA GLY A 253 -12.68 2.46 -4.17
C GLY A 253 -13.06 2.38 -5.64
N HIS A 254 -12.66 3.37 -6.46
CA HIS A 254 -12.91 3.34 -7.88
C HIS A 254 -11.81 2.60 -8.64
N PRO A 255 -12.15 1.69 -9.58
CA PRO A 255 -11.14 0.98 -10.37
C PRO A 255 -10.45 1.95 -11.33
N ALA A 256 -9.10 1.93 -11.34
CA ALA A 256 -8.32 2.73 -12.28
C ALA A 256 -8.63 2.37 -13.73
N LEU A 257 -8.86 1.08 -14.02
CA LEU A 257 -9.11 0.60 -15.37
C LEU A 257 -10.59 0.59 -15.75
N ALA A 258 -10.86 0.77 -17.04
CA ALA A 258 -12.16 0.53 -17.61
C ALA A 258 -12.62 -0.92 -17.37
N ARG A 259 -13.92 -1.10 -17.12
CA ARG A 259 -14.52 -2.43 -17.09
C ARG A 259 -14.38 -3.04 -18.48
N LYS A 260 -13.90 -4.29 -18.58
CA LYS A 260 -13.98 -5.01 -19.85
C LYS A 260 -15.45 -5.06 -20.26
N SER A 261 -15.78 -4.55 -21.43
CA SER A 261 -17.09 -4.80 -22.04
C SER A 261 -17.28 -6.31 -22.06
N PRO A 262 -18.42 -6.86 -21.58
CA PRO A 262 -18.65 -8.29 -21.66
C PRO A 262 -18.52 -8.68 -23.13
N ALA A 263 -17.63 -9.63 -23.41
CA ALA A 263 -17.42 -10.11 -24.77
C ALA A 263 -18.79 -10.44 -25.35
N ARG A 264 -19.17 -9.77 -26.46
CA ARG A 264 -20.38 -10.12 -27.20
C ARG A 264 -20.29 -11.62 -27.46
N ARG A 265 -21.11 -12.42 -26.77
CA ARG A 265 -21.30 -13.83 -27.09
C ARG A 265 -21.72 -13.84 -28.56
N LYS A 266 -20.84 -14.32 -29.44
CA LYS A 266 -21.20 -14.63 -30.82
C LYS A 266 -22.35 -15.64 -30.71
N LYS A 267 -23.55 -15.21 -31.12
CA LYS A 267 -24.68 -16.11 -31.34
C LYS A 267 -24.45 -16.85 -32.65
#